data_AF-A0A8S2VA15-F1
#
_entry.id   AF-A0A8S2VA15-F1
#
_cell.length_a   1.000
_cell.length_b   1.000
_cell.length_c   1.000
_cell.angle_alpha   90.00
_cell.angle_beta   90.00
_cell.angle_gamma   90.00
#
_symmetry.space_group_name_H-M   'P 1'
#
loop_
_entity.id
_entity.type
_entity.pdbx_description
1 polymer ?
#
loop_
_entity_poly.entity_id
_entity_poly.type
_entity_poly.pdbx_seq_one_letter_code
_entity_poly.pdbx_strand_id
1 'polypeptide(L)'
;NWNTTSSSDVYKERWFHGKISRDDAELLLHNSGDFLVRESAKIPGQFILSGRYKDQFKHLLLVDPEGIIRTKDYEFDSIQHLISYHKSGNIPIVSADSELLLQTPVLRSK
;
A
#
# COMPACT_ATOMS: atom_id res chain seq x y z
N ASN A 1 -3.24 2.48 -25.34
CA ASN A 1 -2.22 1.41 -25.15
C ASN A 1 -1.60 1.56 -23.78
N TRP A 2 -2.31 1.10 -22.74
CA TRP A 2 -1.81 1.07 -21.38
C TRP A 2 -1.15 -0.28 -21.19
N ASN A 3 0.18 -0.31 -21.20
CA ASN A 3 0.94 -1.53 -20.98
C ASN A 3 0.59 -2.09 -19.60
N THR A 4 0.09 -3.33 -19.60
CA THR A 4 -0.17 -4.18 -18.43
C THR A 4 1.00 -4.10 -17.45
N THR A 5 0.82 -3.33 -16.36
CA THR A 5 1.85 -3.18 -15.33
C THR A 5 1.84 -4.45 -14.49
N SER A 6 2.66 -5.41 -14.90
CA SER A 6 2.85 -6.65 -14.14
C SER A 6 3.31 -6.32 -12.72
N SER A 7 2.92 -7.15 -11.75
CA SER A 7 3.35 -7.09 -10.35
C SER A 7 4.88 -7.02 -10.16
N SER A 8 5.67 -7.36 -11.18
CA SER A 8 7.13 -7.22 -11.24
C SER A 8 7.64 -5.78 -11.12
N ASP A 9 6.84 -4.76 -11.45
CA ASP A 9 7.28 -3.37 -11.36
C ASP A 9 7.23 -2.81 -9.93
N VAL A 10 6.44 -3.41 -9.02
CA VAL A 10 6.33 -2.92 -7.63
C VAL A 10 7.66 -2.98 -6.89
N TYR A 11 8.50 -3.96 -7.24
CA TYR A 11 9.84 -4.13 -6.64
C TYR A 11 10.78 -2.96 -6.95
N LYS A 12 10.51 -2.19 -8.01
CA LYS A 12 11.29 -1.00 -8.39
C LYS A 12 10.87 0.24 -7.60
N GLU A 13 9.70 0.21 -6.98
CA GLU A 13 9.12 1.35 -6.28
C GLU A 13 9.83 1.62 -4.96
N ARG A 14 10.22 2.87 -4.70
CA ARG A 14 10.96 3.22 -3.47
C ARG A 14 10.11 3.13 -2.21
N TRP A 15 8.80 3.24 -2.32
CA TRP A 15 7.86 3.05 -1.22
C TRP A 15 7.52 1.57 -0.96
N PHE A 16 8.07 0.65 -1.76
CA PHE A 16 7.99 -0.78 -1.51
C PHE A 16 9.21 -1.26 -0.72
N HIS A 17 8.98 -1.85 0.45
CA HIS A 17 10.02 -2.25 1.41
C HIS A 17 10.31 -3.76 1.39
N GLY A 18 9.73 -4.52 0.46
CA GLY A 18 9.91 -5.97 0.44
C GLY A 18 9.21 -6.65 1.62
N LYS A 19 9.82 -7.70 2.16
CA LYS A 19 9.25 -8.59 3.18
C LYS A 19 9.56 -8.15 4.62
N ILE A 20 9.28 -6.89 4.95
CA ILE A 20 9.40 -6.40 6.32
C ILE A 20 8.20 -6.81 7.18
N SER A 21 8.41 -6.92 8.49
CA SER A 21 7.35 -7.28 9.44
C SER A 21 6.32 -6.15 9.60
N ARG A 22 5.23 -6.43 10.31
CA ARG A 22 4.27 -5.38 10.69
C ARG A 22 4.95 -4.36 11.59
N ASP A 23 5.64 -4.84 12.63
CA ASP A 23 6.26 -4.00 13.65
C ASP A 23 7.37 -3.12 13.05
N ASP A 24 8.19 -3.67 12.15
CA ASP A 24 9.20 -2.88 11.41
C ASP A 24 8.55 -1.77 10.57
N ALA A 25 7.40 -2.06 9.95
CA ALA A 25 6.68 -1.04 9.19
C ALA A 25 6.12 0.06 10.09
N GLU A 26 5.58 -0.28 11.27
CA GLU A 26 5.07 0.69 12.23
C GLU A 26 6.17 1.63 12.76
N LEU A 27 7.39 1.12 12.98
CA LEU A 27 8.55 1.93 13.38
C LEU A 27 8.95 2.98 12.35
N LEU A 28 8.64 2.76 11.08
CA LEU A 28 8.96 3.67 9.96
C LEU A 28 7.86 4.73 9.72
N LEU A 29 6.68 4.55 10.31
CA LEU A 29 5.50 5.39 10.10
C LEU A 29 5.36 6.40 11.25
N HIS A 30 5.94 7.58 11.09
CA HIS A 30 6.05 8.56 12.17
C HIS A 30 4.85 9.51 12.23
N ASN A 31 4.38 9.98 11.07
CA ASN A 31 3.35 11.01 10.97
C ASN A 31 2.05 10.46 10.39
N SER A 32 0.94 11.11 10.72
CA SER A 32 -0.33 10.84 10.03
C SER A 32 -0.18 11.15 8.53
N GLY A 33 -0.62 10.24 7.68
CA GLY A 33 -0.45 10.31 6.23
C GLY A 33 0.79 9.60 5.70
N ASP A 34 1.71 9.15 6.59
CA ASP A 34 2.81 8.29 6.19
C ASP A 34 2.28 6.94 5.72
N PHE A 35 2.88 6.39 4.65
CA PHE A 35 2.54 5.08 4.14
C PHE A 35 3.72 4.38 3.47
N LEU A 36 3.67 3.05 3.43
CA LEU A 36 4.57 2.18 2.66
C LEU A 36 3.84 0.91 2.23
N VAL A 37 4.35 0.22 1.21
CA VAL A 37 3.88 -1.11 0.82
C VAL A 37 4.93 -2.14 1.18
N ARG A 38 4.46 -3.28 1.68
CA ARG A 38 5.28 -4.45 2.01
C ARG A 38 4.63 -5.72 1.49
N GLU A 39 5.42 -6.75 1.26
CA GLU A 39 4.93 -8.09 0.97
C GLU A 39 4.73 -8.87 2.28
N SER A 40 3.72 -9.71 2.34
CA SER A 40 3.49 -10.61 3.47
C SER A 40 4.66 -11.59 3.61
N ALA A 41 5.26 -11.63 4.80
CA ALA A 41 6.29 -12.62 5.12
C ALA A 41 5.75 -14.06 5.16
N LYS A 42 4.43 -14.24 5.33
CA LYS A 42 3.78 -15.56 5.46
C LYS A 42 3.20 -16.08 4.15
N ILE A 43 2.69 -15.18 3.29
CA ILE A 43 1.94 -15.54 2.08
C ILE A 43 2.59 -14.82 0.90
N PRO A 44 3.43 -15.51 0.10
CA PRO A 44 4.04 -14.92 -1.09
C PRO A 44 2.99 -14.36 -2.06
N GLY A 45 3.29 -13.21 -2.67
CA GLY A 45 2.38 -12.55 -3.61
C GLY A 45 1.26 -11.73 -2.95
N GLN A 46 1.15 -11.74 -1.62
CA GLN A 46 0.20 -10.89 -0.91
C GLN A 46 0.86 -9.57 -0.49
N PHE A 47 0.36 -8.46 -1.04
CA PHE A 47 0.85 -7.12 -0.76
C PHE A 47 -0.02 -6.41 0.27
N ILE A 48 0.63 -5.68 1.16
CA ILE A 48 0.01 -4.97 2.28
C ILE A 48 0.42 -3.51 2.22
N LEU A 49 -0.57 -2.62 2.17
CA LEU A 49 -0.37 -1.20 2.42
C LEU A 49 -0.39 -0.96 3.92
N SER A 50 0.72 -0.47 4.46
CA SER A 50 0.83 -0.04 5.85
C SER A 50 0.87 1.49 5.89
N GLY A 51 0.01 2.10 6.70
CA GLY A 51 -0.01 3.55 6.83
C GLY A 51 -0.47 4.00 8.19
N ARG A 52 -0.24 5.27 8.49
CA ARG A 52 -0.62 5.88 9.77
C ARG A 52 -1.70 6.93 9.56
N TYR A 53 -2.73 6.86 10.37
CA TYR A 53 -3.77 7.88 10.45
C TYR A 53 -3.97 8.27 11.90
N LYS A 54 -3.66 9.53 12.24
CA LYS A 54 -3.54 10.01 13.62
C LYS A 54 -2.57 9.10 14.41
N ASP A 55 -3.04 8.52 15.52
CA ASP A 55 -2.25 7.62 16.37
C ASP A 55 -2.53 6.14 16.10
N GLN A 56 -3.12 5.81 14.95
CA GLN A 56 -3.42 4.42 14.57
C GLN A 56 -2.67 3.99 13.33
N PHE A 57 -2.10 2.79 13.38
CA PHE A 57 -1.60 2.10 12.21
C PHE A 57 -2.72 1.33 11.51
N LYS A 58 -2.66 1.31 10.18
CA LYS A 58 -3.61 0.62 9.30
C LYS A 58 -2.81 -0.30 8.39
N HIS A 59 -3.29 -1.52 8.23
CA HIS A 59 -2.69 -2.52 7.35
C HIS A 59 -3.77 -3.12 6.46
N LEU A 60 -3.71 -2.82 5.18
CA LEU A 60 -4.73 -3.18 4.20
C LEU A 60 -4.15 -4.19 3.21
N LEU A 61 -4.85 -5.30 2.99
CA LEU A 61 -4.56 -6.21 1.89
C LEU A 61 -4.91 -5.52 0.58
N LEU A 62 -3.95 -5.48 -0.34
CA LEU A 62 -4.15 -4.87 -1.66
C LEU A 62 -4.56 -5.88 -2.73
N VAL A 63 -4.35 -7.17 -2.45
CA VAL A 63 -4.66 -8.27 -3.34
C VAL A 63 -5.61 -9.21 -2.60
N ASP A 64 -6.77 -9.43 -3.19
CA ASP A 64 -7.77 -10.37 -2.70
C ASP A 64 -7.40 -11.84 -3.01
N PRO A 65 -8.19 -12.82 -2.53
CA PRO A 65 -7.92 -14.23 -2.80
C PRO A 65 -7.97 -14.66 -4.28
N GLU A 66 -8.66 -13.90 -5.14
CA GLU A 66 -8.72 -14.16 -6.59
C GLU A 66 -7.51 -13.56 -7.35
N GLY A 67 -6.66 -12.79 -6.67
CA GLY A 67 -5.47 -12.16 -7.24
C GLY A 67 -5.74 -10.79 -7.88
N ILE A 68 -6.94 -10.22 -7.67
CA ILE A 68 -7.28 -8.89 -8.21
C ILE A 68 -6.76 -7.81 -7.24
N ILE A 69 -6.34 -6.67 -7.79
CA ILE A 69 -5.85 -5.54 -6.99
C ILE A 69 -7.02 -4.59 -6.80
N ARG A 70 -7.54 -4.48 -5.57
CA ARG A 70 -8.73 -3.68 -5.30
C ARG A 70 -8.76 -3.07 -3.90
N THR A 71 -9.46 -1.95 -3.77
CA THR A 71 -10.02 -1.49 -2.49
C THR A 71 -11.47 -1.94 -2.39
N LYS A 72 -12.23 -1.45 -1.40
CA LYS A 72 -13.64 -1.78 -1.26
C LYS A 72 -14.47 -1.36 -2.48
N ASP A 73 -14.15 -0.21 -3.06
CA ASP A 73 -15.00 0.46 -4.04
C ASP A 73 -14.41 0.43 -5.47
N TYR A 74 -13.13 0.08 -5.62
CA TYR A 74 -12.40 0.18 -6.89
C TYR A 74 -11.47 -0.99 -7.14
N GLU A 75 -11.44 -1.47 -8.39
CA GLU A 75 -10.41 -2.37 -8.91
C GLU A 75 -9.36 -1.58 -9.69
N PHE A 76 -8.12 -2.08 -9.71
CA PHE A 76 -6.99 -1.43 -10.34
C PHE A 76 -6.17 -2.43 -11.14
N ASP A 77 -5.56 -1.96 -12.23
CA ASP A 77 -4.66 -2.78 -13.05
C ASP A 77 -3.35 -3.13 -12.33
N SER A 78 -2.93 -2.33 -11.35
CA SER A 78 -1.68 -2.51 -10.62
C SER A 78 -1.67 -1.82 -9.25
N ILE A 79 -0.74 -2.22 -8.38
CA ILE A 79 -0.54 -1.58 -7.07
C ILE A 79 -0.11 -0.13 -7.27
N GLN A 80 0.73 0.16 -8.25
CA GLN A 80 1.16 1.52 -8.58
C GLN A 80 -0.02 2.39 -9.00
N HIS A 81 -0.94 1.85 -9.79
CA HIS A 81 -2.16 2.56 -10.17
C HIS A 81 -3.00 2.87 -8.92
N LEU A 82 -3.25 1.88 -8.06
CA LEU A 82 -3.96 2.08 -6.78
C LEU A 82 -3.31 3.19 -5.93
N ILE A 83 -2.00 3.11 -5.69
CA ILE A 83 -1.28 4.11 -4.88
C ILE A 83 -1.35 5.50 -5.52
N SER A 84 -1.11 5.59 -6.83
CA SER A 84 -1.14 6.85 -7.57
C SER A 84 -2.53 7.50 -7.55
N TYR A 85 -3.59 6.71 -7.73
CA TYR A 85 -4.97 7.18 -7.73
C TYR A 85 -5.34 7.82 -6.38
N HIS A 86 -5.12 7.09 -5.28
CA HIS A 86 -5.45 7.57 -3.93
C HIS A 86 -4.58 8.75 -3.49
N LYS A 87 -3.26 8.69 -3.77
CA LYS A 87 -2.33 9.77 -3.40
C LYS A 87 -2.55 11.04 -4.21
N SER A 88 -2.65 10.94 -5.53
CA SER A 88 -2.75 12.13 -6.41
C SER A 88 -4.12 12.78 -6.34
N GLY A 89 -5.17 11.97 -6.18
CA GLY A 89 -6.54 12.46 -5.97
C GLY A 89 -6.82 12.94 -4.55
N ASN A 90 -5.90 12.68 -3.59
CA ASN A 90 -6.14 12.85 -2.16
C ASN A 90 -7.45 12.16 -1.71
N ILE A 91 -7.68 10.96 -2.24
CA ILE A 91 -8.88 10.15 -2.01
C ILE A 91 -8.55 9.15 -0.90
N PRO A 92 -9.24 9.18 0.25
CA PRO A 92 -8.99 8.23 1.34
C PRO A 92 -9.34 6.81 0.91
N ILE A 93 -8.56 5.83 1.40
CA ILE A 93 -8.96 4.43 1.36
C ILE A 93 -9.81 4.16 2.59
N VAL A 94 -11.08 3.86 2.40
CA VAL A 94 -12.02 3.56 3.47
C VAL A 94 -12.01 2.07 3.77
N SER A 95 -11.78 1.70 5.03
CA SER A 95 -11.85 0.33 5.52
C SER A 95 -12.62 0.28 6.83
N ALA A 96 -13.74 -0.46 6.82
CA ALA A 96 -14.72 -0.48 7.90
C ALA A 96 -15.08 0.95 8.36
N ASP A 97 -14.69 1.34 9.58
CA ASP A 97 -15.02 2.62 10.21
C ASP A 97 -13.85 3.63 10.18
N SER A 98 -12.87 3.42 9.30
CA SER A 98 -11.66 4.24 9.28
C SER A 98 -11.18 4.56 7.86
N GLU A 99 -10.51 5.70 7.75
CA GLU A 99 -9.94 6.20 6.51
C GLU A 99 -8.42 6.24 6.59
N LEU A 100 -7.75 5.96 5.48
CA LEU A 100 -6.30 6.15 5.32
C LEU A 100 -6.03 7.05 4.11
N LEU A 101 -5.43 8.21 4.36
CA LEU A 101 -4.93 9.10 3.31
C LEU A 101 -3.48 8.77 2.99
N LEU A 102 -3.16 8.61 1.70
CA LEU A 102 -1.80 8.35 1.23
C LEU A 102 -1.11 9.67 0.91
N GLN A 103 -0.45 10.28 1.89
CA GLN A 103 0.16 11.61 1.73
C GLN A 103 1.66 11.51 1.48
N THR A 104 2.37 10.87 2.41
CA THR A 104 3.83 10.83 2.44
C THR A 104 4.33 9.40 2.26
N PRO A 105 4.92 9.05 1.09
CA PRO A 105 5.52 7.75 0.94
C PRO A 105 6.79 7.66 1.78
N VAL A 106 6.86 6.69 2.68
CA VAL A 106 8.09 6.34 3.38
C VAL A 106 8.97 5.55 2.43
N LEU A 107 10.11 6.12 2.05
CA LEU A 107 11.01 5.54 1.06
C LEU A 107 12.02 4.61 1.75
N ARG A 108 12.27 3.45 1.15
CA ARG A 108 13.37 2.57 1.60
C ARG A 108 14.70 3.29 1.45
N SER A 109 15.59 3.07 2.42
CA SER A 109 17.00 3.45 2.28
C SER A 109 17.63 2.67 1.12
N LYS A 110 18.54 3.33 0.38
CA LYS A 110 19.25 2.71 -0.74
C LYS A 110 20.23 1.64 -0.27
#